data_AF-A0A2M8L7I9-F1
#
_entry.id   AF-A0A2M8L7I9-F1
#
_cell.length_a   1.000
_cell.length_b   1.000
_cell.length_c   1.000
_cell.angle_alpha   90.00
_cell.angle_beta   90.00
_cell.angle_gamma   90.00
#
_symmetry.space_group_name_H-M   'P 1'
#
loop_
_entity.id
_entity.type
_entity.pdbx_description
1 polymer ?
#
loop_
_entity_poly.entity_id
_entity_poly.type
_entity_poly.pdbx_seq_one_letter_code
_entity_poly.pdbx_strand_id
1 'polypeptide(L)'
;MSKRSFLTKLISLTLIASGLYKIAYSSVLMIFVYPRINLRDQGSTGLIEEGLIEKAIIYWITISLDVLFAFFLIFKPPQKIRPFHLAAGALISLGSIFFIVRTPLTEDPFLVLLEKALRLLP
;
A
#
# COMPACT_ATOMS: atom_id res chain seq x y z
N MET A 1 18.14 12.74 21.49
CA MET A 1 17.67 11.45 20.93
C MET A 1 18.71 10.92 19.96
N SER A 2 19.10 9.63 20.01
CA SER A 2 20.09 9.07 19.06
C SER A 2 19.54 9.09 17.62
N LYS A 3 20.35 9.49 16.63
CA LYS A 3 19.98 9.50 15.19
C LYS A 3 19.39 8.16 14.74
N ARG A 4 19.91 7.05 15.27
CA ARG A 4 19.44 5.68 14.99
C ARG A 4 18.05 5.43 15.56
N SER A 5 17.77 5.91 16.77
CA SER A 5 16.44 5.80 17.39
C SER A 5 15.39 6.64 16.65
N PHE A 6 15.78 7.82 16.16
CA PHE A 6 14.92 8.65 15.30
C PHE A 6 14.59 7.93 13.98
N LEU A 7 15.59 7.39 13.28
CA LEU A 7 15.42 6.64 12.04
C LEU A 7 14.53 5.41 12.20
N THR A 8 14.70 4.62 13.26
CA THR A 8 13.83 3.47 13.54
C THR A 8 12.38 3.91 13.70
N LYS A 9 12.12 4.95 14.51
CA LYS A 9 10.75 5.47 14.70
C LYS A 9 10.15 5.96 13.39
N LEU A 10 10.95 6.67 12.59
CA LEU A 10 10.50 7.18 11.29
C LEU A 10 10.10 6.03 10.35
N ILE A 11 10.96 5.03 10.17
CA ILE A 11 10.69 3.88 9.31
C ILE A 11 9.48 3.09 9.81
N SER A 12 9.39 2.84 11.12
CA SER A 12 8.23 2.16 11.71
C SER A 12 6.93 2.95 11.47
N LEU A 13 6.96 4.28 11.64
CA LEU A 13 5.80 5.14 11.39
C LEU A 13 5.40 5.10 9.91
N THR A 14 6.37 5.16 8.99
CA THR A 14 6.10 5.07 7.55
C THR A 14 5.48 3.72 7.18
N LEU A 15 5.96 2.61 7.75
CA LEU A 15 5.39 1.28 7.49
C LEU A 15 3.97 1.16 8.05
N ILE A 16 3.69 1.68 9.24
CA ILE A 16 2.32 1.72 9.80
C ILE A 16 1.41 2.58 8.92
N ALA A 17 1.86 3.79 8.56
CA ALA A 17 1.08 4.70 7.72
C ALA A 17 0.79 4.10 6.34
N SER A 18 1.78 3.41 5.75
CA SER A 18 1.63 2.65 4.50
C SER A 18 0.58 1.53 4.64
N GLY A 19 0.65 0.74 5.72
CA GLY A 19 -0.33 -0.30 6.00
C GLY A 19 -1.76 0.26 6.15
N LEU A 20 -1.93 1.33 6.92
CA LEU A 20 -3.22 2.00 7.11
C LEU A 20 -3.76 2.59 5.80
N TYR A 21 -2.91 3.24 5.00
CA TYR A 21 -3.27 3.75 3.69
C TYR A 21 -3.80 2.65 2.79
N LYS A 22 -3.11 1.50 2.73
CA LYS A 22 -3.53 0.35 1.93
C LYS A 22 -4.87 -0.24 2.38
N ILE A 23 -5.12 -0.32 3.68
CA ILE A 23 -6.42 -0.77 4.21
C ILE A 23 -7.54 0.18 3.78
N ALA A 24 -7.33 1.48 3.94
CA ALA A 24 -8.31 2.50 3.54
C ALA A 24 -8.55 2.47 2.02
N TYR A 25 -7.48 2.42 1.24
CA TYR A 25 -7.53 2.34 -0.23
C TYR A 25 -8.26 1.09 -0.72
N SER A 26 -7.91 -0.08 -0.18
CA SER A 26 -8.57 -1.35 -0.53
C SER A 26 -10.06 -1.32 -0.18
N SER A 27 -10.41 -0.71 0.97
CA SER A 27 -11.80 -0.52 1.38
C SER A 27 -12.57 0.39 0.43
N VAL A 28 -11.96 1.50 -0.02
CA VAL A 28 -12.55 2.40 -1.03
C VAL A 28 -12.77 1.67 -2.35
N LEU A 29 -11.80 0.87 -2.81
CA LEU A 29 -11.96 0.07 -4.03
C LEU A 29 -13.12 -0.92 -3.89
N MET A 30 -13.21 -1.65 -2.78
CA MET A 30 -14.30 -2.61 -2.54
C MET A 30 -15.68 -1.96 -2.48
N ILE A 31 -15.80 -0.79 -1.85
CA ILE A 31 -17.11 -0.14 -1.63
C ILE A 31 -17.57 0.62 -2.87
N PHE A 32 -16.66 1.32 -3.56
CA PHE A 32 -17.03 2.31 -4.57
C PHE A 32 -16.66 1.93 -6.00
N VAL A 33 -15.63 1.11 -6.20
CA VAL A 33 -15.10 0.81 -7.54
C VAL A 33 -15.58 -0.56 -8.01
N TYR A 34 -15.31 -1.63 -7.25
CA TYR A 34 -15.64 -2.99 -7.65
C TYR A 34 -17.14 -3.24 -7.90
N PRO A 35 -18.09 -2.69 -7.12
CA PRO A 35 -19.51 -2.87 -7.39
C PRO A 35 -19.99 -2.23 -8.70
N ARG A 36 -19.20 -1.31 -9.28
CA ARG A 36 -19.52 -0.61 -10.53
C ARG A 36 -18.95 -1.31 -11.77
N ILE A 37 -18.13 -2.34 -11.59
CA ILE A 37 -17.57 -3.13 -12.70
C ILE A 37 -18.68 -4.07 -13.18
N ASN A 38 -19.31 -3.74 -14.30
CA ASN A 38 -20.32 -4.59 -14.94
C ASN A 38 -19.63 -5.79 -15.62
N LEU A 39 -19.63 -6.95 -14.95
CA LEU A 39 -19.04 -8.20 -15.43
C LEU A 39 -19.88 -8.91 -16.53
N ARG A 40 -20.60 -8.16 -17.38
CA ARG A 40 -21.60 -8.74 -18.30
C ARG A 40 -21.04 -9.09 -19.70
N ASP A 41 -19.85 -8.60 -20.06
CA ASP A 41 -19.20 -8.89 -21.36
C ASP A 41 -18.16 -10.02 -21.25
N GLN A 42 -18.60 -11.23 -21.63
CA GLN A 42 -17.95 -12.53 -21.40
C GLN A 42 -16.53 -12.71 -21.99
N GLY A 43 -16.06 -11.81 -22.85
CA GLY A 43 -14.71 -11.88 -23.45
C GLY A 43 -13.63 -11.07 -22.74
N SER A 44 -14.01 -10.05 -21.95
CA SER A 44 -13.07 -9.16 -21.24
C SER A 44 -13.12 -9.33 -19.72
N THR A 45 -14.17 -9.98 -19.21
CA THR A 45 -14.36 -10.27 -17.79
C THR A 45 -13.25 -11.11 -17.19
N GLY A 46 -12.79 -12.16 -17.87
CA GLY A 46 -11.74 -13.05 -17.33
C GLY A 46 -10.43 -12.30 -17.05
N LEU A 47 -9.99 -11.45 -17.99
CA LEU A 47 -8.75 -10.65 -17.83
C LEU A 47 -8.88 -9.56 -16.75
N ILE A 48 -10.07 -8.97 -16.60
CA ILE A 48 -10.35 -7.97 -15.56
C ILE A 48 -10.40 -8.64 -14.18
N GLU A 49 -11.05 -9.79 -14.05
CA GLU A 49 -11.12 -10.58 -12.81
C GLU A 49 -9.74 -11.09 -12.38
N GLU A 50 -8.95 -11.65 -13.30
CA GLU A 50 -7.60 -12.13 -13.04
C GLU A 50 -6.71 -11.01 -12.48
N GLY A 51 -6.74 -9.82 -13.09
CA GLY A 51 -5.90 -8.74 -12.62
C GLY A 51 -6.45 -8.02 -11.37
N LEU A 52 -7.75 -8.11 -11.07
CA LEU A 52 -8.30 -7.71 -9.76
C LEU A 52 -7.85 -8.66 -8.65
N ILE A 53 -7.83 -9.97 -8.91
CA ILE A 53 -7.33 -10.99 -7.99
C ILE A 53 -5.84 -10.81 -7.76
N GLU A 54 -5.05 -10.65 -8.82
CA GLU A 54 -3.62 -10.39 -8.73
C GLU A 54 -3.34 -9.13 -7.88
N LYS A 55 -4.08 -8.05 -8.12
CA LYS A 55 -3.98 -6.82 -7.32
C LYS A 55 -4.32 -7.05 -5.85
N ALA A 56 -5.39 -7.80 -5.56
CA ALA A 56 -5.78 -8.12 -4.19
C ALA A 56 -4.70 -8.94 -3.46
N ILE A 57 -4.11 -9.92 -4.14
CA ILE A 57 -3.00 -10.74 -3.60
C ILE A 57 -1.79 -9.87 -3.31
N ILE A 58 -1.37 -9.01 -4.26
CA ILE A 58 -0.22 -8.11 -4.09
C ILE A 58 -0.48 -7.14 -2.91
N TYR A 59 -1.69 -6.57 -2.82
CA TYR A 59 -2.07 -5.72 -1.70
C TYR A 59 -1.99 -6.47 -0.37
N TRP A 60 -2.56 -7.66 -0.30
CA TRP A 60 -2.58 -8.44 0.93
C TRP A 60 -1.16 -8.84 1.39
N ILE A 61 -0.30 -9.27 0.45
CA ILE A 61 1.10 -9.61 0.74
C ILE A 61 1.85 -8.37 1.24
N THR A 62 1.70 -7.23 0.56
CA THR A 62 2.43 -6.01 0.92
C THR A 62 1.92 -5.39 2.23
N ILE A 63 0.62 -5.49 2.55
CA ILE A 63 0.09 -5.11 3.87
C ILE A 63 0.71 -6.01 4.94
N SER A 64 0.70 -7.33 4.72
CA SER A 64 1.23 -8.31 5.66
C SER A 64 2.70 -8.07 5.94
N LEU A 65 3.52 -7.82 4.91
CA LEU A 65 4.94 -7.50 5.05
C LEU A 65 5.15 -6.18 5.80
N ASP A 66 4.42 -5.12 5.47
CA ASP A 66 4.55 -3.83 6.16
C ASP A 66 4.22 -3.96 7.65
N VAL A 67 3.12 -4.62 8.00
CA VAL A 67 2.66 -4.80 9.39
C VAL A 67 3.63 -5.69 10.16
N LEU A 68 4.02 -6.85 9.61
CA LEU A 68 4.96 -7.75 10.27
C LEU A 68 6.31 -7.08 10.51
N PHE A 69 6.81 -6.33 9.52
CA PHE A 69 8.11 -5.67 9.64
C PHE A 69 8.07 -4.44 10.56
N ALA A 70 6.98 -3.67 10.54
CA ALA A 70 6.75 -2.60 11.50
C ALA A 70 6.72 -3.14 12.93
N PHE A 71 5.95 -4.20 13.17
CA PHE A 71 5.86 -4.86 14.47
C PHE A 71 7.23 -5.36 14.92
N PHE A 72 7.96 -6.05 14.04
CA PHE A 72 9.32 -6.50 14.33
C PHE A 72 10.25 -5.35 14.74
N LEU A 73 10.20 -4.20 14.06
CA LEU A 73 11.04 -3.05 14.41
C LEU A 73 10.65 -2.38 15.73
N ILE A 74 9.35 -2.34 16.06
CA ILE A 74 8.83 -1.70 17.29
C ILE A 74 9.21 -2.51 18.53
N PHE A 75 9.06 -3.83 18.48
CA PHE A 75 9.32 -4.71 19.63
C PHE A 75 10.80 -5.08 19.77
N LYS A 76 11.64 -4.77 18.77
CA LYS A 76 13.08 -5.05 18.85
C LYS A 76 13.80 -3.98 19.67
N PRO A 77 14.61 -4.36 20.67
CA PRO A 77 15.39 -3.39 21.45
C PRO A 77 16.30 -2.54 20.54
N PRO A 78 16.37 -1.20 20.72
CA PRO A 78 17.15 -0.33 19.84
C PRO A 78 18.61 -0.73 19.68
N GLN A 79 19.23 -1.32 20.71
CA GLN A 79 20.62 -1.79 20.64
C GLN A 79 20.80 -2.98 19.68
N LYS A 80 19.75 -3.76 19.45
CA LYS A 80 19.75 -4.95 18.58
C LYS A 80 19.37 -4.65 17.12
N ILE A 81 18.92 -3.42 16.80
CA ILE A 81 18.48 -3.04 15.44
C ILE A 81 19.70 -2.72 14.57
N ARG A 82 20.26 -3.72 13.89
CA ARG A 82 21.37 -3.56 12.91
C ARG A 82 20.95 -2.73 11.69
N PRO A 83 21.90 -2.05 11.01
CA PRO A 83 21.64 -1.26 9.79
C PRO A 83 20.90 -2.03 8.70
N PHE A 84 21.19 -3.32 8.53
CA PHE A 84 20.48 -4.19 7.59
C PHE A 84 18.96 -4.22 7.81
N HIS A 85 18.47 -4.17 9.06
CA HIS A 85 17.03 -4.13 9.33
C HIS A 85 16.40 -2.79 8.89
N LEU A 86 17.14 -1.69 9.01
CA LEU A 86 16.68 -0.39 8.54
C LEU A 86 16.63 -0.34 7.02
N ALA A 87 17.66 -0.90 6.35
CA ALA A 87 17.69 -1.02 4.90
C ALA A 87 16.55 -1.91 4.37
N ALA A 88 16.31 -3.06 5.01
CA ALA A 88 15.18 -3.93 4.68
C ALA A 88 13.83 -3.23 4.88
N GLY A 89 13.64 -2.49 5.97
CA GLY A 89 12.41 -1.73 6.20
C GLY A 89 12.19 -0.62 5.16
N ALA A 90 13.26 0.07 4.74
CA ALA A 90 13.21 1.06 3.68
C ALA A 90 12.86 0.42 2.32
N LEU A 91 13.46 -0.72 1.98
CA LEU A 91 13.17 -1.45 0.75
C LEU A 91 11.73 -1.97 0.73
N ILE A 92 11.23 -2.52 1.84
CA ILE A 92 9.84 -2.96 1.98
C ILE A 92 8.90 -1.77 1.77
N SER A 93 9.18 -0.62 2.39
CA SER A 93 8.35 0.58 2.22
C SER A 93 8.34 1.08 0.77
N LEU A 94 9.50 1.13 0.11
CA LEU A 94 9.60 1.54 -1.30
C LEU A 94 8.91 0.56 -2.24
N GLY A 95 9.10 -0.74 -2.05
CA GLY A 95 8.42 -1.78 -2.82
C GLY A 95 6.91 -1.72 -2.65
N SER A 96 6.45 -1.55 -1.42
CA SER A 96 5.04 -1.35 -1.10
C SER A 96 4.43 -0.17 -1.85
N ILE A 97 5.11 0.98 -1.92
CA ILE A 97 4.65 2.14 -2.70
C ILE A 97 4.63 1.82 -4.20
N PHE A 98 5.67 1.19 -4.73
CA PHE A 98 5.76 0.85 -6.16
C PHE A 98 4.62 -0.07 -6.61
N PHE A 99 4.35 -1.15 -5.87
CA PHE A 99 3.29 -2.10 -6.22
C PHE A 99 1.88 -1.53 -6.09
N ILE A 100 1.69 -0.55 -5.22
CA ILE A 100 0.42 0.19 -5.12
C ILE A 100 0.17 1.01 -6.38
N VAL A 101 1.17 1.77 -6.84
CA VAL A 101 1.04 2.76 -7.91
C VAL A 101 1.00 2.11 -9.30
N ARG A 102 1.66 0.97 -9.51
CA ARG A 102 1.86 0.37 -10.85
C ARG A 102 0.97 -0.83 -11.18
N THR A 103 -0.29 -0.85 -10.73
CA THR A 103 -1.22 -1.92 -11.16
C THR A 103 -2.02 -1.51 -12.40
N PRO A 104 -1.99 -2.30 -13.50
CA PRO A 104 -2.45 -1.89 -14.84
C PRO A 104 -3.97 -1.75 -15.01
N LEU A 105 -4.77 -1.95 -13.97
CA LEU A 105 -6.25 -2.05 -14.07
C LEU A 105 -7.02 -0.98 -13.29
N THR A 106 -6.34 -0.07 -12.59
CA THR A 106 -7.04 0.98 -11.83
C THR A 106 -6.16 2.22 -11.76
N GLU A 107 -6.61 3.30 -12.39
CA GLU A 107 -6.14 4.64 -12.04
C GLU A 107 -6.23 4.80 -10.52
N ASP A 108 -5.22 5.41 -9.91
CA ASP A 108 -5.20 5.60 -8.46
C ASP A 108 -6.44 6.44 -8.06
N PRO A 109 -7.43 5.89 -7.34
CA PRO A 109 -8.64 6.60 -6.96
C PRO A 109 -8.36 7.90 -6.22
N PHE A 110 -7.21 8.05 -5.53
CA PHE A 110 -6.82 9.33 -4.95
C PHE A 110 -6.39 10.35 -6.00
N LEU A 111 -5.66 9.94 -7.04
CA LEU A 111 -5.37 10.81 -8.18
C LEU A 111 -6.66 11.22 -8.88
N VAL A 112 -7.60 10.30 -9.11
CA VAL A 112 -8.90 10.62 -9.73
C VAL A 112 -9.74 11.54 -8.85
N LEU A 113 -9.77 11.31 -7.53
CA LEU A 113 -10.53 12.15 -6.59
C LEU A 113 -9.89 13.55 -6.45
N LEU A 114 -8.56 13.62 -6.41
CA LEU A 114 -7.79 14.86 -6.36
C LEU A 114 -7.95 15.66 -7.65
N GLU A 115 -7.88 14.99 -8.80
CA GLU A 115 -8.10 15.61 -10.11
C GLU A 115 -9.54 16.12 -10.24
N LYS A 116 -10.54 15.36 -9.75
CA LYS A 116 -11.93 15.85 -9.66
C LYS A 116 -12.07 17.04 -8.72
N ALA A 117 -11.41 17.03 -7.56
CA ALA A 117 -11.46 18.14 -6.61
C ALA A 117 -10.79 19.40 -7.18
N LEU A 118 -9.68 19.26 -7.89
CA LEU A 118 -8.98 20.34 -8.58
C LEU A 118 -9.79 20.92 -9.74
N ARG A 119 -10.55 20.09 -10.47
CA ARG A 119 -11.46 20.55 -11.54
C ARG A 119 -12.74 21.23 -11.00
N LEU A 120 -13.03 21.12 -9.71
CA LEU A 120 -14.17 21.75 -9.04
C LEU A 120 -13.79 23.05 -8.31
N LEU A 121 -12.50 23.40 -8.27
CA LEU A 121 -12.02 24.70 -7.80
C LEU A 121 -12.04 25.70 -8.99
N PRO A 122 -12.57 26.92 -8.81
CA PRO A 122 -12.70 27.93 -9.86
C PRO A 122 -11.35 28.47 -10.36
#